data_AF-A0A131YV61-F1
#
_entry.id   AF-A0A131YV61-F1
#
_cell.length_a   1.000
_cell.length_b   1.000
_cell.length_c   1.000
_cell.angle_alpha   90.00
_cell.angle_beta   90.00
_cell.angle_gamma   90.00
#
_symmetry.space_group_name_H-M   'P 1'
#
loop_
_entity.id
_entity.type
_entity.pdbx_description
1 polymer ?
#
loop_
_entity_poly.entity_id
_entity_poly.type
_entity_poly.pdbx_seq_one_letter_code
_entity_poly.pdbx_strand_id
1 'polypeptide(L)'
;MAISLRRVTVAVLAVYIALTCYTAYVLISKNYSSKPKESGRKGPSRLSGSKDGAEWNPWGEELSRSNSSRLAHTIEIWGKAAIGLYLWEHIFNGKLEPKGDGSWSYGFRKVGNLKFKFRTGPWIVPTTVPQDVTHVVLVLNGREPTKVAAARAWLDALPSFRRLKGVAVVLLGDEACSANTWLLPYLKSRGGRVSVAFIVYDTPLVDDVEVFQWPLGVATYRGFPKAPSTLLASEGQRPYPCNFVGTVYPGSSREELLRVLGDRGAPCYLNTRNEWRPLETKESLESYLLALKLSDVTLNPAGKNPECYRIYEALEFGSVPVLEDWTVSPGCARADDANGTFRLLKKHKAPLVFVKNWTLELMPILEKEIAMKPQERVDRRQTIVSWYSSFKRAMRDRFVRVLTEKFFREEIKDT
;
A
#
# COMPACT_ATOMS: atom_id res chain seq x y z
N MET A 1 -7.26 11.46 -67.36
CA MET A 1 -8.13 12.41 -66.62
C MET A 1 -7.41 12.82 -65.34
N ALA A 2 -6.81 14.01 -65.30
CA ALA A 2 -6.12 14.50 -64.11
C ALA A 2 -7.15 15.02 -63.10
N ILE A 3 -7.29 14.35 -61.96
CA ILE A 3 -8.14 14.81 -60.86
C ILE A 3 -7.45 16.02 -60.23
N SER A 4 -8.05 17.21 -60.33
CA SER A 4 -7.44 18.41 -59.78
C SER A 4 -7.43 18.35 -58.25
N LEU A 5 -6.32 18.79 -57.65
CA LEU A 5 -6.12 18.85 -56.20
C LEU A 5 -7.31 19.51 -55.48
N ARG A 6 -7.94 20.50 -56.11
CA ARG A 6 -9.13 21.20 -55.62
C ARG A 6 -10.33 20.27 -55.41
N ARG A 7 -10.54 19.27 -56.29
CA ARG A 7 -11.61 18.28 -56.12
C ARG A 7 -11.33 17.32 -54.97
N VAL A 8 -10.07 16.95 -54.76
CA VAL A 8 -9.65 16.11 -53.62
C VAL A 8 -9.82 16.86 -52.31
N THR A 9 -9.41 18.14 -52.24
CA THR A 9 -9.58 18.96 -51.03
C THR A 9 -11.04 19.13 -50.65
N VAL A 10 -11.93 19.36 -51.62
CA VAL A 10 -13.38 19.48 -51.37
C VAL A 10 -13.97 18.14 -50.88
N ALA A 11 -13.54 17.02 -51.45
CA ALA A 11 -13.98 15.69 -51.01
C ALA A 11 -13.52 15.39 -49.57
N VAL A 12 -12.27 15.69 -49.22
CA VAL A 12 -11.74 15.51 -47.86
C VAL A 12 -12.47 16.41 -46.86
N LEU A 13 -12.74 17.67 -47.22
CA LEU A 13 -13.50 18.59 -46.38
C LEU A 13 -14.94 18.09 -46.13
N ALA A 14 -15.60 17.57 -47.17
CA ALA A 14 -16.94 17.01 -47.05
C ALA A 14 -16.98 15.78 -46.12
N VAL A 15 -16.00 14.88 -46.23
CA VAL A 15 -15.86 13.72 -45.34
C VAL A 15 -15.59 14.16 -43.90
N TYR A 16 -14.73 15.15 -43.70
CA TYR A 16 -14.43 15.68 -42.37
C TYR A 16 -15.67 16.30 -41.69
N ILE A 17 -16.47 17.08 -42.44
CA ILE A 17 -17.71 17.66 -41.94
C ILE A 17 -18.72 16.57 -41.58
N ALA A 18 -18.89 15.55 -42.43
CA ALA A 18 -19.80 14.44 -42.16
C ALA A 18 -19.41 13.66 -40.89
N LEU A 19 -18.11 13.38 -40.71
CA LEU A 19 -17.61 12.71 -39.50
C LEU A 19 -17.80 13.57 -38.25
N THR A 20 -17.59 14.89 -38.35
CA THR A 20 -17.79 15.82 -37.24
C THR A 20 -19.26 15.94 -36.84
N CYS A 21 -20.18 15.99 -37.81
CA CYS A 21 -21.61 15.98 -37.54
C CYS A 21 -22.07 14.64 -36.92
N TYR A 22 -21.49 13.52 -37.36
CA TYR A 22 -21.80 12.20 -36.82
C TYR A 22 -21.32 12.04 -35.37
N THR A 23 -20.10 12.48 -35.05
CA THR A 23 -19.60 12.44 -33.67
C THR A 23 -20.41 13.34 -32.73
N ALA A 24 -20.82 14.52 -33.19
CA ALA A 24 -21.74 15.40 -32.45
C ALA A 24 -23.10 14.72 -32.20
N TYR A 25 -23.68 14.05 -33.20
CA TYR A 25 -24.92 13.30 -33.06
C TYR A 25 -24.81 12.14 -32.03
N VAL A 26 -23.70 11.39 -32.05
CA VAL A 26 -23.46 10.30 -31.09
C VAL A 26 -23.34 10.83 -29.65
N LEU A 27 -22.69 11.98 -29.45
CA LEU A 27 -22.56 12.61 -28.14
C LEU A 27 -23.90 13.13 -27.60
N ILE A 28 -24.71 13.74 -28.46
CA ILE A 28 -26.04 14.26 -28.09
C ILE A 28 -27.01 13.10 -27.79
N SER A 29 -27.01 12.05 -28.61
CA SER A 29 -27.90 10.89 -28.43
C SER A 29 -27.56 10.06 -27.17
N LYS A 30 -26.29 9.92 -26.82
CA LYS A 30 -25.87 9.29 -25.55
C LYS A 30 -26.28 10.12 -24.33
N ASN A 31 -26.23 11.45 -24.40
CA ASN A 31 -26.68 12.31 -23.32
C ASN A 31 -28.21 12.42 -23.20
N TYR A 32 -28.96 12.13 -24.27
CA TYR A 32 -30.43 12.13 -24.22
C TYR A 32 -31.03 10.83 -23.62
N SER A 33 -30.29 9.73 -23.66
CA SER A 33 -30.73 8.42 -23.13
C SER A 33 -30.51 8.23 -21.62
N SER A 34 -29.97 9.24 -20.92
CA SER A 34 -29.71 9.19 -19.48
C SER A 34 -30.62 10.16 -18.70
N LYS A 35 -31.93 9.89 -18.70
CA LYS A 35 -32.83 10.39 -17.64
C LYS A 35 -33.22 9.22 -16.71
N PRO A 36 -33.21 9.41 -15.38
CA PRO A 36 -33.58 8.35 -14.44
C PRO A 36 -35.11 8.18 -14.41
N LYS A 37 -35.58 6.96 -14.62
CA LYS A 37 -36.97 6.58 -14.33
C LYS A 37 -37.06 6.08 -12.90
N GLU A 38 -37.86 6.79 -12.12
CA GLU A 38 -38.31 6.47 -10.78
C GLU A 38 -39.46 5.44 -10.81
N SER A 39 -39.59 4.67 -9.73
CA SER A 39 -40.71 3.81 -9.29
C SER A 39 -40.74 2.32 -9.70
N GLY A 40 -41.05 1.47 -8.70
CA GLY A 40 -41.82 0.23 -8.93
C GLY A 40 -41.28 -1.07 -8.30
N ARG A 41 -41.66 -1.34 -7.05
CA ARG A 41 -41.60 -2.65 -6.37
C ARG A 41 -42.33 -3.75 -7.19
N LYS A 42 -41.73 -4.94 -7.35
CA LYS A 42 -42.33 -6.30 -7.19
C LYS A 42 -41.26 -7.39 -7.47
N GLY A 43 -41.17 -8.39 -6.58
CA GLY A 43 -40.34 -9.59 -6.76
C GLY A 43 -41.10 -10.71 -7.49
N PRO A 44 -40.70 -11.99 -7.34
CA PRO A 44 -39.50 -12.57 -7.96
C PRO A 44 -39.86 -13.71 -8.93
N SER A 45 -39.07 -13.90 -9.99
CA SER A 45 -39.10 -15.13 -10.80
C SER A 45 -37.72 -15.48 -11.33
N ARG A 46 -37.36 -16.76 -11.17
CA ARG A 46 -36.08 -17.38 -11.52
C ARG A 46 -35.97 -17.70 -13.03
N LEU A 47 -34.70 -17.87 -13.43
CA LEU A 47 -34.13 -18.61 -14.58
C LEU A 47 -34.11 -17.90 -15.94
N SER A 48 -32.93 -17.40 -16.35
CA SER A 48 -32.01 -18.12 -17.23
C SER A 48 -30.81 -17.26 -17.67
N GLY A 49 -29.59 -17.79 -17.56
CA GLY A 49 -28.58 -17.76 -18.62
C GLY A 49 -27.87 -16.46 -19.02
N SER A 50 -26.57 -16.43 -18.69
CA SER A 50 -25.44 -15.99 -19.53
C SER A 50 -24.92 -14.55 -19.45
N LYS A 51 -23.61 -14.51 -19.12
CA LYS A 51 -22.58 -13.52 -19.46
C LYS A 51 -22.75 -12.13 -18.87
N ASP A 52 -22.12 -11.94 -17.72
CA ASP A 52 -21.37 -10.71 -17.45
C ASP A 52 -20.09 -11.06 -16.71
N GLY A 53 -18.99 -10.46 -17.16
CA GLY A 53 -17.69 -10.50 -16.51
C GLY A 53 -17.78 -9.81 -15.17
N ALA A 54 -18.22 -10.57 -14.16
CA ALA A 54 -18.21 -10.15 -12.77
C ALA A 54 -16.78 -9.74 -12.42
N GLU A 55 -16.58 -8.43 -12.25
CA GLU A 55 -15.44 -7.83 -11.61
C GLU A 55 -15.22 -8.56 -10.29
N TRP A 56 -14.29 -9.52 -10.29
CA TRP A 56 -14.02 -10.33 -9.12
C TRP A 56 -13.57 -9.39 -8.01
N ASN A 57 -14.43 -9.21 -7.02
CA ASN A 57 -14.14 -8.48 -5.81
C ASN A 57 -13.59 -9.49 -4.78
N PRO A 58 -12.27 -9.52 -4.50
CA PRO A 58 -11.69 -10.37 -3.47
C PRO A 58 -12.25 -10.11 -2.07
N TRP A 59 -13.01 -9.03 -1.91
CA TRP A 59 -13.55 -8.48 -0.67
C TRP A 59 -15.06 -8.55 -0.72
N GLY A 60 -15.59 -9.76 -0.95
CA GLY A 60 -17.01 -10.05 -1.11
C GLY A 60 -17.89 -9.16 -0.23
N GLU A 61 -19.01 -8.73 -0.79
CA GLU A 61 -20.01 -7.90 -0.12
C GLU A 61 -20.44 -8.52 1.22
N GLU A 62 -19.71 -8.24 2.30
CA GLU A 62 -20.25 -8.27 3.65
C GLU A 62 -21.00 -6.96 3.89
N LEU A 63 -21.97 -6.69 3.02
CA LEU A 63 -22.99 -5.69 3.24
C LEU A 63 -24.30 -6.43 3.46
N SER A 64 -24.86 -6.21 4.65
CA SER A 64 -26.17 -6.62 5.13
C SER A 64 -26.29 -8.05 5.68
N ARG A 65 -25.99 -8.18 6.99
CA ARG A 65 -26.92 -8.72 7.99
C ARG A 65 -26.34 -8.59 9.41
N SER A 66 -26.47 -7.39 9.98
CA SER A 66 -26.94 -7.28 11.36
C SER A 66 -27.77 -6.00 11.51
N ASN A 67 -29.04 -6.19 11.85
CA ASN A 67 -29.88 -5.13 12.37
C ASN A 67 -29.34 -4.75 13.74
N SER A 68 -28.55 -3.68 13.80
CA SER A 68 -28.29 -2.95 15.03
C SER A 68 -28.19 -1.47 14.69
N SER A 69 -29.19 -0.72 15.11
CA SER A 69 -29.29 0.74 15.12
C SER A 69 -28.28 1.42 16.07
N ARG A 70 -27.11 0.83 16.31
CA ARG A 70 -26.05 1.46 17.11
C ARG A 70 -25.40 2.59 16.31
N LEU A 71 -25.38 3.79 16.90
CA LEU A 71 -24.69 4.97 16.37
C LEU A 71 -23.27 4.60 15.99
N ALA A 72 -22.92 4.72 14.70
CA ALA A 72 -21.58 4.38 14.24
C ALA A 72 -20.54 5.36 14.81
N HIS A 73 -19.55 4.85 15.55
CA HIS A 73 -18.48 5.67 16.15
C HIS A 73 -17.59 6.24 15.05
N THR A 74 -17.20 7.52 15.18
CA THR A 74 -16.35 8.19 14.21
C THR A 74 -14.92 8.27 14.73
N ILE A 75 -13.97 7.86 13.88
CA ILE A 75 -12.53 7.96 14.11
C ILE A 75 -11.94 8.82 12.99
N GLU A 76 -11.26 9.90 13.37
CA GLU A 76 -10.50 10.73 12.44
C GLU A 76 -9.08 10.16 12.29
N ILE A 77 -8.55 10.12 11.07
CA ILE A 77 -7.17 9.74 10.78
C ILE A 77 -6.49 10.94 10.13
N TRP A 78 -5.43 11.46 10.75
CA TRP A 78 -4.69 12.61 10.24
C TRP A 78 -3.30 12.18 9.75
N GLY A 79 -3.13 12.23 8.44
CA GLY A 79 -1.96 11.78 7.70
C GLY A 79 -0.89 12.84 7.56
N LYS A 80 0.25 12.70 8.25
CA LYS A 80 1.43 13.57 8.12
C LYS A 80 2.71 12.84 7.72
N ALA A 81 2.60 11.55 7.41
CA ALA A 81 3.69 10.72 6.91
C ALA A 81 3.23 9.92 5.68
N ALA A 82 4.20 9.55 4.83
CA ALA A 82 3.96 8.83 3.58
C ALA A 82 3.20 7.50 3.79
N ILE A 83 3.44 6.82 4.92
CA ILE A 83 2.75 5.57 5.30
C ILE A 83 1.23 5.75 5.43
N GLY A 84 0.74 6.98 5.62
CA GLY A 84 -0.69 7.28 5.70
C GLY A 84 -1.44 6.98 4.40
N LEU A 85 -0.79 7.17 3.24
CA LEU A 85 -1.40 6.82 1.95
C LEU A 85 -1.51 5.32 1.77
N TYR A 86 -0.50 4.54 2.19
CA TYR A 86 -0.58 3.07 2.18
C TYR A 86 -1.69 2.57 3.11
N LEU A 87 -1.76 3.09 4.34
CA LEU A 87 -2.84 2.79 5.29
C LEU A 87 -4.21 3.05 4.65
N TRP A 88 -4.40 4.22 4.05
CA TRP A 88 -5.69 4.57 3.50
C TRP A 88 -6.02 3.78 2.22
N GLU A 89 -5.17 3.86 1.21
CA GLU A 89 -5.48 3.36 -0.11
C GLU A 89 -5.33 1.84 -0.19
N HIS A 90 -4.32 1.23 0.41
CA HIS A 90 -4.05 -0.20 0.26
C HIS A 90 -4.64 -1.07 1.38
N ILE A 91 -4.67 -0.57 2.62
CA ILE A 91 -5.22 -1.33 3.76
C ILE A 91 -6.74 -1.11 3.89
N PHE A 92 -7.19 0.15 3.87
CA PHE A 92 -8.62 0.47 3.96
C PHE A 92 -9.35 0.43 2.60
N ASN A 93 -8.62 0.22 1.50
CA ASN A 93 -9.15 0.38 0.14
C ASN A 93 -9.83 1.75 -0.06
N GLY A 94 -9.37 2.79 0.65
CA GLY A 94 -9.93 4.13 0.63
C GLY A 94 -9.72 4.84 -0.70
N LYS A 95 -10.66 5.71 -1.06
CA LYS A 95 -10.46 6.71 -2.14
C LYS A 95 -10.19 8.07 -1.50
N LEU A 96 -9.37 8.88 -2.15
CA LEU A 96 -9.10 10.26 -1.74
C LEU A 96 -9.70 11.22 -2.75
N GLU A 97 -10.27 12.29 -2.22
CA GLU A 97 -10.75 13.42 -3.00
C GLU A 97 -9.92 14.65 -2.62
N PRO A 98 -9.38 15.39 -3.60
CA PRO A 98 -8.74 16.67 -3.33
C PRO A 98 -9.77 17.68 -2.80
N LYS A 99 -9.35 18.53 -1.87
CA LYS A 99 -10.12 19.61 -1.24
C LYS A 99 -9.27 20.87 -1.15
N GLY A 100 -9.92 22.03 -1.02
CA GLY A 100 -9.25 23.34 -0.92
C GLY A 100 -8.24 23.56 -2.04
N ASP A 101 -8.70 23.53 -3.29
CA ASP A 101 -7.88 23.69 -4.49
C ASP A 101 -6.75 22.65 -4.66
N GLY A 102 -6.88 21.48 -4.01
CA GLY A 102 -5.88 20.41 -4.02
C GLY A 102 -4.85 20.51 -2.90
N SER A 103 -5.01 21.47 -1.99
CA SER A 103 -4.09 21.73 -0.89
C SER A 103 -4.19 20.71 0.26
N TRP A 104 -5.24 19.90 0.28
CA TRP A 104 -5.37 18.71 1.12
C TRP A 104 -6.30 17.68 0.47
N SER A 105 -6.36 16.48 1.04
CA SER A 105 -7.21 15.40 0.54
C SER A 105 -8.00 14.75 1.67
N TYR A 106 -9.21 14.33 1.33
CA TYR A 106 -10.18 13.74 2.24
C TYR A 106 -10.63 12.36 1.73
N GLY A 107 -10.83 11.43 2.66
CA GLY A 107 -11.44 10.15 2.36
C GLY A 107 -12.38 9.71 3.48
N PHE A 108 -13.38 8.90 3.12
CA PHE A 108 -14.28 8.26 4.06
C PHE A 108 -14.42 6.76 3.79
N ARG A 109 -14.39 5.95 4.86
CA ARG A 109 -14.66 4.51 4.82
C ARG A 109 -15.38 4.06 6.08
N LYS A 110 -16.33 3.13 5.93
CA LYS A 110 -17.01 2.46 7.04
C LYS A 110 -16.53 1.01 7.11
N VAL A 111 -16.14 0.54 8.29
CA VAL A 111 -15.79 -0.85 8.57
C VAL A 111 -16.53 -1.27 9.82
N GLY A 112 -17.47 -2.22 9.69
CA GLY A 112 -18.38 -2.57 10.78
C GLY A 112 -19.18 -1.36 11.29
N ASN A 113 -19.13 -1.11 12.61
CA ASN A 113 -19.75 0.03 13.27
C ASN A 113 -18.86 1.29 13.32
N LEU A 114 -17.64 1.25 12.75
CA LEU A 114 -16.71 2.37 12.77
C LEU A 114 -16.72 3.15 11.45
N LYS A 115 -16.74 4.47 11.57
CA LYS A 115 -16.63 5.45 10.49
C LYS A 115 -15.24 6.09 10.53
N PHE A 116 -14.42 5.81 9.54
CA PHE A 116 -13.09 6.39 9.39
C PHE A 116 -13.14 7.57 8.43
N LYS A 117 -12.62 8.71 8.89
CA LYS A 117 -12.44 9.93 8.10
C LYS A 117 -10.95 10.23 8.00
N PHE A 118 -10.40 10.14 6.80
CA PHE A 118 -8.98 10.35 6.57
C PHE A 118 -8.72 11.74 5.98
N ARG A 119 -7.71 12.43 6.52
CA ARG A 119 -7.28 13.76 6.07
C ARG A 119 -5.77 13.76 5.92
N THR A 120 -5.27 14.24 4.79
CA THR A 120 -3.82 14.40 4.56
C THR A 120 -3.55 15.65 3.74
N GLY A 121 -2.33 16.16 3.82
CA GLY A 121 -1.86 17.30 3.03
C GLY A 121 -1.22 18.42 3.87
N PRO A 122 -0.63 19.43 3.20
CA PRO A 122 0.01 20.58 3.85
C PRO A 122 -0.89 21.30 4.86
N TRP A 123 -2.15 21.56 4.51
CA TRP A 123 -3.09 22.32 5.35
C TRP A 123 -3.67 21.56 6.53
N ILE A 124 -3.37 20.27 6.66
CA ILE A 124 -3.74 19.50 7.84
C ILE A 124 -2.70 19.79 8.92
N VAL A 125 -3.06 20.65 9.88
CA VAL A 125 -2.26 21.06 11.04
C VAL A 125 -3.16 21.11 12.28
N PRO A 126 -2.62 21.11 13.53
CA PRO A 126 -3.45 21.03 14.73
C PRO A 126 -4.55 22.12 14.84
N THR A 127 -4.31 23.30 14.26
CA THR A 127 -5.25 24.43 14.28
C THR A 127 -6.34 24.38 13.22
N THR A 128 -6.19 23.56 12.18
CA THR A 128 -7.13 23.51 11.03
C THR A 128 -7.99 22.25 11.02
N VAL A 129 -7.59 21.22 11.77
CA VAL A 129 -8.38 19.99 11.93
C VAL A 129 -9.62 20.24 12.80
N PRO A 130 -10.66 19.40 12.68
CA PRO A 130 -11.85 19.53 13.53
C PRO A 130 -11.48 19.46 15.02
N GLN A 131 -12.01 20.39 15.82
CA GLN A 131 -11.64 20.55 17.23
C GLN A 131 -12.54 19.73 18.17
N ASP A 132 -13.71 19.30 17.71
CA ASP A 132 -14.72 18.57 18.47
C ASP A 132 -14.59 17.04 18.37
N VAL A 133 -13.42 16.56 17.95
CA VAL A 133 -13.11 15.14 17.75
C VAL A 133 -12.99 14.37 19.06
N THR A 134 -13.44 13.11 19.03
CA THR A 134 -13.40 12.21 20.19
C THR A 134 -12.33 11.14 20.06
N HIS A 135 -12.06 10.66 18.84
CA HIS A 135 -11.09 9.60 18.58
C HIS A 135 -10.25 9.95 17.38
N VAL A 136 -8.93 9.87 17.54
CA VAL A 136 -7.98 10.21 16.47
C VAL A 136 -6.89 9.16 16.32
N VAL A 137 -6.52 8.91 15.07
CA VAL A 137 -5.28 8.22 14.69
C VAL A 137 -4.35 9.23 14.04
N LEU A 138 -3.20 9.49 14.65
CA LEU A 138 -2.16 10.31 14.07
C LEU A 138 -1.20 9.45 13.25
N VAL A 139 -0.98 9.78 11.98
CA VAL A 139 0.04 9.10 11.17
C VAL A 139 1.26 10.00 11.06
N LEU A 140 2.33 9.63 11.78
CA LEU A 140 3.49 10.49 12.05
C LEU A 140 4.78 9.91 11.45
N ASN A 141 5.79 10.77 11.30
CA ASN A 141 7.09 10.40 10.78
C ASN A 141 8.15 10.55 11.88
N GLY A 142 8.74 9.44 12.29
CA GLY A 142 9.78 9.36 13.32
C GLY A 142 11.15 8.97 12.78
N ARG A 143 11.38 9.07 11.46
CA ARG A 143 12.58 8.56 10.79
C ARG A 143 13.85 9.37 11.08
N GLU A 144 13.72 10.68 11.31
CA GLU A 144 14.85 11.59 11.50
C GLU A 144 14.50 12.75 12.45
N PRO A 145 15.47 13.43 13.08
CA PRO A 145 15.22 14.39 14.15
C PRO A 145 14.24 15.52 13.80
N THR A 146 14.32 16.08 12.60
CA THR A 146 13.42 17.15 12.15
C THR A 146 11.97 16.66 12.00
N LYS A 147 11.78 15.40 11.56
CA LYS A 147 10.46 14.77 11.46
C LYS A 147 9.92 14.41 12.85
N VAL A 148 10.79 13.97 13.75
CA VAL A 148 10.44 13.75 15.16
C VAL A 148 9.95 15.05 15.81
N ALA A 149 10.63 16.17 15.60
CA ALA A 149 10.18 17.47 16.13
C ALA A 149 8.78 17.84 15.61
N ALA A 150 8.53 17.66 14.31
CA ALA A 150 7.21 17.89 13.73
C ALA A 150 6.14 16.92 14.27
N ALA A 151 6.51 15.66 14.54
CA ALA A 151 5.61 14.66 15.13
C ALA A 151 5.26 15.00 16.58
N ARG A 152 6.24 15.47 17.38
CA ARG A 152 6.01 15.93 18.76
C ARG A 152 5.04 17.10 18.81
N ALA A 153 5.15 18.07 17.90
CA ALA A 153 4.21 19.18 17.84
C ALA A 153 2.73 18.74 17.71
N TRP A 154 2.45 17.61 17.05
CA TRP A 154 1.10 17.03 17.01
C TRP A 154 0.69 16.39 18.34
N LEU A 155 1.60 15.67 18.99
CA LEU A 155 1.34 15.01 20.27
C LEU A 155 1.19 16.03 21.41
N ASP A 156 2.00 17.08 21.41
CA ASP A 156 1.96 18.18 22.37
C ASP A 156 0.68 19.03 22.24
N ALA A 157 0.05 19.01 21.06
CA ALA A 157 -1.23 19.68 20.83
C ALA A 157 -2.44 18.87 21.33
N LEU A 158 -2.32 17.57 21.60
CA LEU A 158 -3.45 16.71 22.03
C LEU A 158 -4.23 17.23 23.25
N PRO A 159 -3.62 17.89 24.26
CA PRO A 159 -4.35 18.48 25.38
C PRO A 159 -5.36 19.56 25.01
N SER A 160 -5.19 20.27 23.88
CA SER A 160 -6.11 21.34 23.48
C SER A 160 -7.47 20.81 22.98
N PHE A 161 -7.53 19.55 22.55
CA PHE A 161 -8.76 18.90 22.07
C PHE A 161 -9.60 18.41 23.26
N ARG A 162 -10.52 19.25 23.74
CA ARG A 162 -11.29 19.03 24.98
C ARG A 162 -12.18 17.78 24.96
N ARG A 163 -12.63 17.33 23.79
CA ARG A 163 -13.53 16.17 23.63
C ARG A 163 -12.78 14.87 23.35
N LEU A 164 -11.46 14.92 23.26
CA LEU A 164 -10.64 13.79 22.87
C LEU A 164 -10.61 12.73 23.98
N LYS A 165 -11.04 11.52 23.63
CA LYS A 165 -11.11 10.34 24.50
C LYS A 165 -10.07 9.27 24.14
N GLY A 166 -9.82 9.07 22.84
CA GLY A 166 -8.90 8.05 22.36
C GLY A 166 -7.92 8.56 21.33
N VAL A 167 -6.65 8.20 21.49
CA VAL A 167 -5.57 8.54 20.56
C VAL A 167 -4.80 7.28 20.20
N ALA A 168 -4.56 7.09 18.91
CA ALA A 168 -3.64 6.09 18.39
C ALA A 168 -2.60 6.76 17.51
N VAL A 169 -1.45 6.12 17.36
CA VAL A 169 -0.37 6.58 16.47
C VAL A 169 -0.03 5.48 15.47
N VAL A 170 0.13 5.84 14.20
CA VAL A 170 0.83 5.03 13.19
C VAL A 170 2.13 5.77 12.87
N LEU A 171 3.26 5.20 13.25
CA LEU A 171 4.57 5.84 13.15
C LEU A 171 5.38 5.19 12.02
N LEU A 172 5.79 5.98 11.03
CA LEU A 172 6.91 5.61 10.18
C LEU A 172 8.19 5.72 11.01
N GLY A 173 8.73 4.57 11.44
CA GLY A 173 9.82 4.50 12.40
C GLY A 173 11.20 4.88 11.85
N ASP A 174 12.17 4.85 12.75
CA ASP A 174 13.60 4.97 12.46
C ASP A 174 14.11 3.70 11.76
N GLU A 175 14.78 3.86 10.62
CA GLU A 175 15.37 2.75 9.85
C GLU A 175 16.51 2.07 10.61
N ALA A 176 17.14 2.75 11.58
CA ALA A 176 18.14 2.17 12.45
C ALA A 176 17.56 1.53 13.74
N CYS A 177 16.24 1.51 13.89
CA CYS A 177 15.52 0.92 15.04
C CYS A 177 15.90 1.49 16.42
N SER A 178 16.63 2.60 16.48
CA SER A 178 17.33 3.07 17.68
C SER A 178 16.70 4.30 18.32
N ALA A 179 15.96 5.09 17.54
CA ALA A 179 15.62 6.46 17.92
C ALA A 179 14.15 6.69 18.31
N ASN A 180 13.26 5.69 18.29
CA ASN A 180 11.82 5.93 18.52
C ASN A 180 11.37 5.92 20.00
N THR A 181 12.30 5.83 20.95
CA THR A 181 12.02 5.90 22.40
C THR A 181 11.42 7.23 22.84
N TRP A 182 11.53 8.30 22.05
CA TRP A 182 10.86 9.57 22.31
C TRP A 182 9.34 9.48 22.33
N LEU A 183 8.74 8.42 21.77
CA LEU A 183 7.29 8.20 21.82
C LEU A 183 6.83 7.80 23.23
N LEU A 184 7.72 7.22 24.05
CA LEU A 184 7.39 6.62 25.34
C LEU A 184 6.63 7.57 26.29
N PRO A 185 7.04 8.83 26.50
CA PRO A 185 6.32 9.75 27.41
C PRO A 185 4.88 10.05 26.96
N TYR A 186 4.54 9.83 25.69
CA TYR A 186 3.21 10.06 25.16
C TYR A 186 2.28 8.85 25.29
N LEU A 187 2.82 7.67 25.61
CA LEU A 187 2.04 6.45 25.80
C LEU A 187 1.24 6.50 27.10
N LYS A 188 0.05 5.89 27.09
CA LYS A 188 -0.89 5.87 28.22
C LYS A 188 -0.31 5.16 29.43
N SER A 189 0.48 4.09 29.22
CA SER A 189 1.23 3.40 30.29
C SER A 189 2.22 4.30 31.03
N ARG A 190 2.62 5.43 30.43
CA ARG A 190 3.57 6.40 31.00
C ARG A 190 2.95 7.77 31.28
N GLY A 191 1.63 7.83 31.39
CA GLY A 191 0.89 9.06 31.73
C GLY A 191 0.53 9.96 30.55
N GLY A 192 0.85 9.54 29.31
CA GLY A 192 0.47 10.26 28.10
C GLY A 192 -0.94 9.93 27.60
N ARG A 193 -1.32 10.48 26.44
CA ARG A 193 -2.67 10.30 25.84
C ARG A 193 -2.76 9.19 24.79
N VAL A 194 -1.64 8.72 24.26
CA VAL A 194 -1.60 7.70 23.19
C VAL A 194 -1.93 6.34 23.79
N SER A 195 -3.10 5.81 23.45
CA SER A 195 -3.60 4.53 23.96
C SER A 195 -3.00 3.32 23.24
N VAL A 196 -2.50 3.52 22.03
CA VAL A 196 -1.84 2.50 21.21
C VAL A 196 -0.97 3.10 20.12
N ALA A 197 0.16 2.46 19.81
CA ALA A 197 1.03 2.81 18.70
C ALA A 197 1.23 1.63 17.75
N PHE A 198 1.27 1.90 16.45
CA PHE A 198 1.64 0.99 15.38
C PHE A 198 2.91 1.52 14.73
N ILE A 199 4.02 0.80 14.83
CA ILE A 199 5.34 1.31 14.41
C ILE A 199 5.85 0.49 13.23
N VAL A 200 6.26 1.19 12.17
CA VAL A 200 6.95 0.61 11.01
C VAL A 200 8.41 0.36 11.35
N TYR A 201 8.97 -0.70 10.76
CA TYR A 201 10.26 -1.29 11.07
C TYR A 201 10.29 -2.02 12.40
N ASP A 202 11.36 -2.76 12.58
CA ASP A 202 11.58 -3.49 13.80
C ASP A 202 11.97 -2.56 14.95
N THR A 203 11.55 -2.90 16.17
CA THR A 203 11.91 -2.14 17.37
C THR A 203 11.68 -2.97 18.64
N PRO A 204 12.52 -2.81 19.68
CA PRO A 204 12.30 -3.42 20.98
C PRO A 204 11.06 -2.87 21.71
N LEU A 205 10.48 -1.77 21.22
CA LEU A 205 9.28 -1.19 21.84
C LEU A 205 8.03 -2.04 21.64
N VAL A 206 7.98 -2.93 20.64
CA VAL A 206 6.80 -3.75 20.36
C VAL A 206 6.57 -4.75 21.48
N ASP A 207 5.41 -4.66 22.10
CA ASP A 207 4.95 -5.56 23.17
C ASP A 207 3.66 -6.31 22.79
N ASP A 208 3.08 -6.03 21.61
CA ASP A 208 1.78 -6.55 21.17
C ASP A 208 0.62 -6.23 22.17
N VAL A 209 0.79 -5.20 23.00
CA VAL A 209 -0.19 -4.72 24.00
C VAL A 209 -0.49 -3.24 23.80
N GLU A 210 0.51 -2.38 23.88
CA GLU A 210 0.40 -0.93 23.66
C GLU A 210 1.14 -0.51 22.39
N VAL A 211 2.18 -1.23 22.00
CA VAL A 211 2.97 -0.98 20.80
C VAL A 211 2.97 -2.23 19.92
N PHE A 212 2.48 -2.05 18.69
CA PHE A 212 2.35 -3.08 17.69
C PHE A 212 3.26 -2.79 16.51
N GLN A 213 3.79 -3.83 15.85
CA GLN A 213 4.45 -3.63 14.56
C GLN A 213 3.43 -3.37 13.44
N TRP A 214 3.81 -2.50 12.50
CA TRP A 214 3.07 -2.18 11.28
C TRP A 214 3.93 -2.46 10.05
N PRO A 215 3.38 -3.01 8.94
CA PRO A 215 4.16 -3.20 7.72
C PRO A 215 4.49 -1.86 7.06
N LEU A 216 5.67 -1.76 6.43
CA LEU A 216 6.01 -0.60 5.60
C LEU A 216 5.10 -0.47 4.38
N GLY A 217 4.73 -1.61 3.76
CA GLY A 217 3.84 -1.61 2.60
C GLY A 217 4.52 -1.12 1.31
N VAL A 218 3.70 -0.77 0.31
CA VAL A 218 4.18 -0.24 -0.98
C VAL A 218 4.36 1.27 -0.91
N ALA A 219 5.18 1.86 -1.79
CA ALA A 219 5.41 3.29 -1.83
C ALA A 219 4.26 4.06 -2.51
N THR A 220 3.04 4.03 -1.94
CA THR A 220 1.84 4.69 -2.49
C THR A 220 2.07 6.18 -2.76
N TYR A 221 2.86 6.86 -1.91
CA TYR A 221 3.22 8.27 -2.09
C TYR A 221 4.04 8.57 -3.35
N ARG A 222 4.65 7.54 -3.98
CA ARG A 222 5.34 7.62 -5.27
C ARG A 222 4.43 7.24 -6.45
N GLY A 223 3.13 7.04 -6.20
CA GLY A 223 2.18 6.60 -7.22
C GLY A 223 2.17 5.09 -7.46
N PHE A 224 2.74 4.27 -6.57
CA PHE A 224 2.70 2.82 -6.75
C PHE A 224 1.25 2.31 -6.74
N PRO A 225 0.79 1.61 -7.79
CA PRO A 225 -0.60 1.24 -7.95
C PRO A 225 -0.95 -0.03 -7.19
N LYS A 226 -2.26 -0.30 -7.07
CA LYS A 226 -2.75 -1.65 -6.75
C LYS A 226 -2.59 -2.54 -7.98
N ALA A 227 -2.27 -3.81 -7.75
CA ALA A 227 -2.24 -4.77 -8.86
C ALA A 227 -3.61 -4.86 -9.52
N PRO A 228 -3.69 -4.86 -10.86
CA PRO A 228 -4.93 -5.14 -11.55
C PRO A 228 -5.38 -6.58 -11.28
N SER A 229 -6.69 -6.82 -11.20
CA SER A 229 -7.26 -8.16 -11.01
C SER A 229 -6.82 -9.16 -12.09
N THR A 230 -6.53 -8.66 -13.29
CA THR A 230 -6.04 -9.44 -14.44
C THR A 230 -4.61 -9.97 -14.27
N LEU A 231 -3.84 -9.47 -13.29
CA LEU A 231 -2.48 -9.94 -13.04
C LEU A 231 -2.46 -11.39 -12.53
N LEU A 232 -3.53 -11.82 -11.85
CA LEU A 232 -3.77 -13.20 -11.42
C LEU A 232 -4.05 -14.15 -12.59
N ALA A 233 -4.53 -13.62 -13.73
CA ALA A 233 -4.92 -14.38 -14.91
C ALA A 233 -3.79 -14.53 -15.94
N SER A 234 -2.62 -13.93 -15.71
CA SER A 234 -1.51 -13.99 -16.65
C SER A 234 -0.73 -15.30 -16.50
N GLU A 235 -1.15 -16.32 -17.25
CA GLU A 235 -0.49 -17.63 -17.34
C GLU A 235 0.83 -17.61 -18.13
N GLY A 236 1.16 -16.48 -18.76
CA GLY A 236 2.35 -16.33 -19.60
C GLY A 236 3.65 -16.55 -18.84
N GLN A 237 4.63 -17.15 -19.51
CA GLN A 237 6.00 -17.24 -19.05
C GLN A 237 6.61 -15.83 -18.96
N ARG A 238 7.27 -15.54 -17.84
CA ARG A 238 8.00 -14.29 -17.63
C ARG A 238 9.36 -14.36 -18.32
N PRO A 239 9.80 -13.30 -19.02
CA PRO A 239 11.07 -13.31 -19.76
C PRO A 239 12.29 -13.22 -18.85
N TYR A 240 12.15 -12.71 -17.63
CA TYR A 240 13.26 -12.57 -16.69
C TYR A 240 13.10 -13.51 -15.49
N PRO A 241 14.10 -14.32 -15.13
CA PRO A 241 14.07 -15.06 -13.87
C PRO A 241 14.12 -14.13 -12.66
N CYS A 242 14.75 -12.96 -12.78
CA CYS A 242 14.97 -12.04 -11.67
C CYS A 242 14.96 -10.56 -12.08
N ASN A 243 14.71 -9.66 -11.13
CA ASN A 243 15.05 -8.25 -11.24
C ASN A 243 15.70 -7.68 -9.98
N PHE A 244 16.44 -6.59 -10.16
CA PHE A 244 16.81 -5.65 -9.10
C PHE A 244 16.70 -4.22 -9.60
N VAL A 245 15.85 -3.43 -8.92
CA VAL A 245 15.71 -1.99 -9.17
C VAL A 245 15.92 -1.21 -7.87
N GLY A 246 16.86 -0.28 -7.85
CA GLY A 246 17.12 0.51 -6.65
C GLY A 246 18.41 1.33 -6.63
N THR A 247 18.53 2.12 -5.56
CA THR A 247 19.74 2.90 -5.29
C THR A 247 20.83 2.01 -4.69
N VAL A 248 22.07 2.09 -5.19
CA VAL A 248 23.20 1.36 -4.61
C VAL A 248 23.88 2.28 -3.60
N TYR A 249 23.81 1.91 -2.33
CA TYR A 249 24.47 2.69 -1.27
C TYR A 249 25.88 2.14 -1.04
N PRO A 250 26.89 3.00 -0.88
CA PRO A 250 28.24 2.56 -0.52
C PRO A 250 28.24 1.76 0.79
N GLY A 251 28.97 0.65 0.81
CA GLY A 251 29.07 -0.24 1.98
C GLY A 251 27.81 -1.05 2.25
N SER A 252 26.90 -1.18 1.29
CA SER A 252 25.68 -1.99 1.45
C SER A 252 25.77 -3.31 0.69
N SER A 253 24.97 -4.29 1.12
CA SER A 253 24.84 -5.61 0.47
C SER A 253 24.41 -5.52 -1.01
N ARG A 254 23.91 -4.35 -1.43
CA ARG A 254 23.58 -4.07 -2.85
C ARG A 254 24.81 -4.12 -3.75
N GLU A 255 25.98 -3.71 -3.26
CA GLU A 255 27.23 -3.79 -4.02
C GLU A 255 27.68 -5.25 -4.19
N GLU A 256 27.56 -6.06 -3.14
CA GLU A 256 27.83 -7.50 -3.21
C GLU A 256 26.92 -8.17 -4.23
N LEU A 257 25.60 -7.92 -4.17
CA LEU A 257 24.66 -8.51 -5.10
C LEU A 257 25.03 -8.18 -6.56
N LEU A 258 25.30 -6.92 -6.86
CA LEU A 258 25.60 -6.49 -8.23
C LEU A 258 26.90 -7.11 -8.76
N ARG A 259 27.91 -7.23 -7.90
CA ARG A 259 29.16 -7.94 -8.24
C ARG A 259 28.88 -9.40 -8.60
N VAL A 260 28.13 -10.13 -7.78
CA VAL A 260 27.79 -11.54 -8.03
C VAL A 260 27.01 -11.72 -9.32
N LEU A 261 26.06 -10.82 -9.60
CA LEU A 261 25.26 -10.84 -10.83
C LEU A 261 26.11 -10.56 -12.07
N GLY A 262 27.04 -9.60 -11.98
CA GLY A 262 27.95 -9.24 -13.07
C GLY A 262 28.97 -10.32 -13.37
N ASP A 263 29.67 -10.81 -12.34
CA ASP A 263 30.74 -11.83 -12.46
C ASP A 263 30.22 -13.13 -13.08
N ARG A 264 28.94 -13.46 -12.86
CA ARG A 264 28.33 -14.72 -13.30
C ARG A 264 27.39 -14.59 -14.51
N GLY A 265 27.24 -13.38 -15.06
CA GLY A 265 26.38 -13.14 -16.23
C GLY A 265 24.91 -13.52 -15.99
N ALA A 266 24.39 -13.26 -14.79
CA ALA A 266 23.04 -13.68 -14.41
C ALA A 266 21.98 -12.94 -15.26
N PRO A 267 20.97 -13.64 -15.81
CA PRO A 267 19.96 -13.06 -16.70
C PRO A 267 18.87 -12.26 -15.96
N CYS A 268 19.27 -11.33 -15.08
CA CYS A 268 18.34 -10.46 -14.36
C CYS A 268 18.11 -9.14 -15.08
N TYR A 269 16.91 -8.59 -14.95
CA TYR A 269 16.67 -7.19 -15.28
C TYR A 269 17.27 -6.29 -14.18
N LEU A 270 18.22 -5.42 -14.53
CA LEU A 270 18.89 -4.52 -13.60
C LEU A 270 18.66 -3.06 -13.98
N ASN A 271 18.18 -2.26 -13.03
CA ASN A 271 18.07 -0.81 -13.19
C ASN A 271 18.47 -0.13 -11.88
N THR A 272 19.69 0.39 -11.85
CA THR A 272 20.30 0.91 -10.62
C THR A 272 20.59 2.40 -10.74
N ARG A 273 20.69 3.06 -9.59
CA ARG A 273 21.07 4.47 -9.49
C ARG A 273 22.02 4.68 -8.32
N ASN A 274 22.89 5.68 -8.42
CA ASN A 274 23.82 6.01 -7.34
C ASN A 274 23.17 6.88 -6.27
N GLU A 275 22.12 7.62 -6.63
CA GLU A 275 21.45 8.57 -5.74
C GLU A 275 19.99 8.21 -5.51
N TRP A 276 19.50 8.51 -4.30
CA TRP A 276 18.09 8.32 -3.97
C TRP A 276 17.28 9.54 -4.39
N ARG A 277 16.14 9.29 -5.03
CA ARG A 277 15.16 10.32 -5.41
C ARG A 277 13.84 10.12 -4.66
N PRO A 278 13.18 11.21 -4.23
CA PRO A 278 11.94 11.11 -3.46
C PRO A 278 10.74 10.67 -4.29
N LEU A 279 10.65 11.12 -5.55
CA LEU A 279 9.58 10.81 -6.49
C LEU A 279 10.16 10.10 -7.72
N GLU A 280 9.35 9.24 -8.33
CA GLU A 280 9.66 8.64 -9.63
C GLU A 280 9.03 9.49 -10.75
N THR A 281 9.65 9.49 -11.93
CA THR A 281 8.99 9.97 -13.15
C THR A 281 7.97 8.92 -13.63
N LYS A 282 7.09 9.30 -14.56
CA LYS A 282 6.14 8.35 -15.15
C LYS A 282 6.86 7.16 -15.80
N GLU A 283 7.92 7.43 -16.55
CA GLU A 283 8.69 6.43 -17.29
C GLU A 283 9.45 5.49 -16.35
N SER A 284 10.05 6.03 -15.29
CA SER A 284 10.77 5.22 -14.29
C SER A 284 9.83 4.35 -13.46
N LEU A 285 8.64 4.87 -13.11
CA LEU A 285 7.59 4.08 -12.47
C LEU A 285 7.09 2.97 -13.40
N GLU A 286 6.74 3.28 -14.65
CA GLU A 286 6.28 2.29 -15.63
C GLU A 286 7.31 1.18 -15.87
N SER A 287 8.58 1.57 -16.03
CA SER A 287 9.70 0.64 -16.16
C SER A 287 9.84 -0.28 -14.94
N TYR A 288 9.71 0.27 -13.73
CA TYR A 288 9.75 -0.52 -12.50
C TYR A 288 8.56 -1.49 -12.39
N LEU A 289 7.35 -1.05 -12.72
CA LEU A 289 6.17 -1.93 -12.73
C LEU A 289 6.31 -3.07 -13.75
N LEU A 290 6.92 -2.80 -14.91
CA LEU A 290 7.25 -3.84 -15.89
C LEU A 290 8.28 -4.83 -15.35
N ALA A 291 9.32 -4.38 -14.65
CA ALA A 291 10.28 -5.27 -14.02
C ALA A 291 9.60 -6.23 -13.03
N LEU A 292 8.70 -5.73 -12.18
CA LEU A 292 7.95 -6.58 -11.25
C LEU A 292 7.00 -7.54 -11.97
N LYS A 293 6.34 -7.09 -13.04
CA LYS A 293 5.38 -7.90 -13.81
C LYS A 293 6.06 -8.99 -14.65
N LEU A 294 7.27 -8.74 -15.13
CA LEU A 294 7.98 -9.58 -16.09
C LEU A 294 9.13 -10.39 -15.48
N SER A 295 9.31 -10.36 -14.16
CA SER A 295 10.32 -11.16 -13.46
C SER A 295 9.73 -12.16 -12.49
N ASP A 296 10.23 -13.40 -12.51
CA ASP A 296 9.78 -14.46 -11.58
C ASP A 296 10.13 -14.10 -10.12
N VAL A 297 11.38 -13.68 -9.86
CA VAL A 297 11.81 -13.21 -8.53
C VAL A 297 12.25 -11.74 -8.53
N THR A 298 12.15 -11.09 -7.37
CA THR A 298 12.69 -9.74 -7.12
C THR A 298 13.73 -9.82 -6.01
N LEU A 299 14.94 -9.36 -6.30
CA LEU A 299 16.06 -9.38 -5.36
C LEU A 299 15.98 -8.19 -4.42
N ASN A 300 16.08 -8.43 -3.11
CA ASN A 300 15.94 -7.44 -2.04
C ASN A 300 17.15 -7.45 -1.08
N PRO A 301 18.37 -7.12 -1.56
CA PRO A 301 19.54 -6.93 -0.70
C PRO A 301 19.32 -5.73 0.23
N ALA A 302 19.86 -5.85 1.44
CA ALA A 302 19.72 -4.81 2.45
C ALA A 302 20.35 -3.49 1.96
N GLY A 303 19.60 -2.40 2.17
CA GLY A 303 20.11 -1.03 2.00
C GLY A 303 20.38 -0.42 3.36
N LYS A 304 19.72 0.71 3.65
CA LYS A 304 19.70 1.32 4.99
C LYS A 304 18.90 0.55 6.03
N ASN A 305 17.92 -0.24 5.59
CA ASN A 305 17.13 -1.17 6.39
C ASN A 305 16.85 -2.40 5.49
N PRO A 306 16.73 -3.62 6.04
CA PRO A 306 16.45 -4.80 5.24
C PRO A 306 14.97 -4.85 4.81
N GLU A 307 14.06 -4.26 5.59
CA GLU A 307 12.68 -4.03 5.17
C GLU A 307 12.59 -2.80 4.27
N CYS A 308 12.09 -2.98 3.06
CA CYS A 308 11.94 -1.90 2.10
C CYS A 308 10.69 -2.07 1.23
N TYR A 309 10.26 -0.98 0.58
CA TYR A 309 9.05 -0.97 -0.25
C TYR A 309 9.05 -2.06 -1.32
N ARG A 310 10.22 -2.35 -1.92
CA ARG A 310 10.40 -3.33 -3.00
C ARG A 310 9.84 -4.71 -2.64
N ILE A 311 9.92 -5.10 -1.38
CA ILE A 311 9.39 -6.38 -0.88
C ILE A 311 7.88 -6.45 -1.11
N TYR A 312 7.16 -5.44 -0.63
CA TYR A 312 5.71 -5.34 -0.70
C TYR A 312 5.23 -5.09 -2.13
N GLU A 313 6.01 -4.37 -2.92
CA GLU A 313 5.73 -4.07 -4.32
C GLU A 313 5.85 -5.33 -5.18
N ALA A 314 6.87 -6.15 -4.92
CA ALA A 314 7.04 -7.47 -5.53
C ALA A 314 5.89 -8.42 -5.15
N LEU A 315 5.48 -8.45 -3.87
CA LEU A 315 4.32 -9.21 -3.42
C LEU A 315 3.01 -8.78 -4.12
N GLU A 316 2.81 -7.48 -4.34
CA GLU A 316 1.64 -6.95 -5.05
C GLU A 316 1.59 -7.45 -6.51
N PHE A 317 2.74 -7.56 -7.18
CA PHE A 317 2.84 -7.99 -8.59
C PHE A 317 3.20 -9.47 -8.77
N GLY A 318 3.20 -10.24 -7.68
CA GLY A 318 3.50 -11.67 -7.71
C GLY A 318 4.91 -11.98 -8.17
N SER A 319 5.89 -11.10 -7.95
CA SER A 319 7.31 -11.45 -8.11
C SER A 319 7.84 -11.87 -6.75
N VAL A 320 8.45 -13.06 -6.67
CA VAL A 320 8.85 -13.64 -5.37
C VAL A 320 9.96 -12.79 -4.76
N PRO A 321 9.79 -12.20 -3.56
CA PRO A 321 10.87 -11.49 -2.90
C PRO A 321 11.94 -12.47 -2.40
N VAL A 322 13.19 -12.27 -2.83
CA VAL A 322 14.39 -12.89 -2.25
C VAL A 322 15.07 -11.86 -1.36
N LEU A 323 15.20 -12.15 -0.08
CA LEU A 323 15.52 -11.20 0.99
C LEU A 323 16.76 -11.63 1.73
N GLU A 324 17.60 -10.66 2.07
CA GLU A 324 18.71 -10.89 2.99
C GLU A 324 18.21 -10.83 4.44
N ASP A 325 18.28 -11.95 5.16
CA ASP A 325 17.88 -12.01 6.58
C ASP A 325 19.04 -11.55 7.46
N TRP A 326 19.22 -10.23 7.51
CA TRP A 326 20.36 -9.58 8.16
C TRP A 326 19.91 -8.57 9.23
N THR A 327 20.72 -8.43 10.28
CA THR A 327 20.50 -7.43 11.34
C THR A 327 21.27 -6.17 10.98
N VAL A 328 20.57 -5.12 10.54
CA VAL A 328 21.24 -3.93 9.97
C VAL A 328 21.87 -3.03 11.03
N SER A 329 21.34 -2.98 12.25
CA SER A 329 21.93 -2.21 13.34
C SER A 329 21.82 -2.94 14.68
N PRO A 330 22.67 -2.63 15.67
CA PRO A 330 22.52 -3.14 17.03
C PRO A 330 21.21 -2.73 17.72
N GLY A 331 20.52 -1.70 17.20
CA GLY A 331 19.24 -1.23 17.74
C GLY A 331 18.04 -2.05 17.24
N CYS A 332 18.18 -2.79 16.15
CA CYS A 332 17.15 -3.70 15.65
C CYS A 332 17.25 -5.06 16.37
N ALA A 333 16.13 -5.79 16.49
CA ALA A 333 16.22 -7.16 16.99
C ALA A 333 16.96 -8.04 15.98
N ARG A 334 17.59 -9.12 16.45
CA ARG A 334 18.44 -9.92 15.59
C ARG A 334 17.61 -10.70 14.59
N ALA A 335 18.12 -10.86 13.37
CA ALA A 335 17.44 -11.54 12.28
C ALA A 335 17.02 -12.98 12.60
N ASP A 336 17.82 -13.69 13.41
CA ASP A 336 17.59 -15.06 13.85
C ASP A 336 16.57 -15.19 14.99
N ASP A 337 16.21 -14.08 15.64
CA ASP A 337 15.15 -14.07 16.65
C ASP A 337 13.79 -14.30 15.99
N ALA A 338 12.92 -15.08 16.64
CA ALA A 338 11.52 -15.22 16.23
C ALA A 338 10.79 -13.87 16.17
N ASN A 339 11.28 -12.90 16.95
CA ASN A 339 10.84 -11.51 16.98
C ASN A 339 11.84 -10.55 16.29
N GLY A 340 12.64 -11.05 15.36
CA GLY A 340 13.71 -10.35 14.67
C GLY A 340 13.31 -9.50 13.47
N THR A 341 14.28 -9.23 12.60
CA THR A 341 14.06 -8.69 11.26
C THR A 341 12.93 -9.43 10.55
N PHE A 342 12.01 -8.68 9.93
CA PHE A 342 10.82 -9.21 9.25
C PHE A 342 9.81 -9.95 10.15
N ARG A 343 9.80 -9.73 11.48
CA ARG A 343 8.91 -10.46 12.42
C ARG A 343 7.46 -10.54 11.94
N LEU A 344 6.89 -9.47 11.37
CA LEU A 344 5.51 -9.48 10.89
C LEU A 344 5.31 -10.40 9.67
N LEU A 345 6.23 -10.37 8.70
CA LEU A 345 6.20 -11.25 7.53
C LEU A 345 6.42 -12.71 7.95
N LYS A 346 7.36 -12.98 8.86
CA LYS A 346 7.62 -14.30 9.45
C LYS A 346 6.39 -14.82 10.21
N LYS A 347 5.79 -14.01 11.08
CA LYS A 347 4.56 -14.33 11.85
C LYS A 347 3.38 -14.70 10.95
N HIS A 348 3.25 -14.04 9.81
CA HIS A 348 2.20 -14.32 8.82
C HIS A 348 2.60 -15.36 7.76
N LYS A 349 3.75 -16.04 7.94
CA LYS A 349 4.25 -17.09 7.04
C LYS A 349 4.29 -16.62 5.59
N ALA A 350 4.89 -15.45 5.37
CA ALA A 350 5.00 -14.88 4.04
C ALA A 350 5.76 -15.82 3.08
N PRO A 351 5.28 -16.00 1.84
CA PRO A 351 5.91 -16.85 0.82
C PRO A 351 7.17 -16.18 0.23
N LEU A 352 8.21 -16.06 1.06
CA LEU A 352 9.45 -15.36 0.77
C LEU A 352 10.61 -16.35 0.68
N VAL A 353 11.69 -15.94 0.03
CA VAL A 353 12.97 -16.66 0.05
C VAL A 353 13.95 -15.84 0.87
N PHE A 354 14.50 -16.42 1.93
CA PHE A 354 15.54 -15.79 2.73
C PHE A 354 16.91 -16.31 2.31
N VAL A 355 17.88 -15.41 2.23
CA VAL A 355 19.29 -15.71 2.01
C VAL A 355 20.13 -15.10 3.13
N LYS A 356 21.26 -15.73 3.42
CA LYS A 356 22.28 -15.21 4.33
C LYS A 356 23.52 -14.73 3.59
N ASN A 357 23.77 -15.24 2.39
CA ASN A 357 24.94 -14.90 1.60
C ASN A 357 24.62 -14.92 0.09
N TRP A 358 24.69 -13.75 -0.55
CA TRP A 358 24.41 -13.62 -1.99
C TRP A 358 25.41 -14.39 -2.85
N THR A 359 26.69 -14.38 -2.47
CA THR A 359 27.77 -15.05 -3.21
C THR A 359 27.55 -16.57 -3.32
N LEU A 360 27.01 -17.21 -2.27
CA LEU A 360 26.81 -18.66 -2.22
C LEU A 360 25.41 -19.08 -2.69
N GLU A 361 24.37 -18.32 -2.38
CA GLU A 361 22.98 -18.78 -2.49
C GLU A 361 22.26 -18.26 -3.75
N LEU A 362 22.71 -17.16 -4.36
CA LEU A 362 21.98 -16.52 -5.45
C LEU A 362 21.81 -17.42 -6.68
N MET A 363 22.91 -18.00 -7.19
CA MET A 363 22.84 -18.81 -8.42
C MET A 363 22.00 -20.07 -8.24
N PRO A 364 22.15 -20.86 -7.16
CA PRO A 364 21.25 -21.98 -6.90
C PRO A 364 19.77 -21.60 -6.86
N ILE A 365 19.43 -20.41 -6.32
CA ILE A 365 18.05 -19.90 -6.32
C ILE A 365 17.57 -19.62 -7.74
N LEU A 366 18.38 -18.95 -8.57
CA LEU A 366 18.02 -18.64 -9.95
C LEU A 366 17.91 -19.89 -10.83
N GLU A 367 18.84 -20.84 -10.68
CA GLU A 367 18.82 -22.13 -11.40
C GLU A 367 17.55 -22.91 -11.06
N LYS A 368 17.17 -22.95 -9.77
CA LYS A 368 15.92 -23.56 -9.33
C LYS A 368 14.69 -22.87 -9.94
N GLU A 369 14.70 -21.54 -10.06
CA GLU A 369 13.59 -20.80 -10.67
C GLU A 369 13.48 -21.10 -12.17
N ILE A 370 14.60 -21.12 -12.88
CA ILE A 370 14.65 -21.39 -14.33
C ILE A 370 14.22 -22.83 -14.64
N ALA A 371 14.63 -23.79 -13.82
CA ALA A 371 14.27 -25.20 -13.96
C ALA A 371 12.81 -25.51 -13.59
N MET A 372 12.11 -24.59 -12.94
CA MET A 372 10.73 -24.78 -12.49
C MET A 372 9.75 -24.84 -13.67
N LYS A 373 8.82 -25.79 -13.61
CA LYS A 373 7.80 -25.94 -14.66
C LYS A 373 6.98 -24.66 -14.80
N PRO A 374 6.56 -24.28 -16.02
CA PRO A 374 5.77 -23.06 -16.22
C PRO A 374 4.53 -22.97 -15.33
N GLN A 375 3.80 -24.07 -15.15
CA GLN A 375 2.60 -24.11 -14.30
C GLN A 375 2.93 -23.85 -12.82
N GLU A 376 3.98 -24.46 -12.28
CA GLU A 376 4.41 -24.24 -10.89
C GLU A 376 4.78 -22.77 -10.65
N ARG A 377 5.39 -22.10 -11.64
CA ARG A 377 5.65 -20.65 -11.59
C ARG A 377 4.35 -19.84 -11.62
N VAL A 378 3.34 -20.21 -12.41
CA VAL A 378 2.02 -19.56 -12.39
C VAL A 378 1.37 -19.70 -11.02
N ASP A 379 1.31 -20.91 -10.48
CA ASP A 379 0.67 -21.22 -9.20
C ASP A 379 1.34 -20.46 -8.04
N ARG A 380 2.67 -20.38 -8.05
CA ARG A 380 3.45 -19.61 -7.07
C ARG A 380 3.13 -18.12 -7.12
N ARG A 381 3.03 -17.53 -8.32
CA ARG A 381 2.64 -16.11 -8.51
C ARG A 381 1.25 -15.84 -7.95
N GLN A 382 0.28 -16.68 -8.28
CA GLN A 382 -1.09 -16.55 -7.77
C GLN A 382 -1.15 -16.68 -6.25
N THR A 383 -0.41 -17.65 -5.69
CA THR A 383 -0.30 -17.86 -4.24
C THR A 383 0.23 -16.61 -3.54
N ILE A 384 1.28 -15.98 -4.09
CA ILE A 384 1.88 -14.77 -3.50
C ILE A 384 0.91 -13.59 -3.50
N VAL A 385 0.26 -13.31 -4.64
CA VAL A 385 -0.68 -12.19 -4.74
C VAL A 385 -1.89 -12.42 -3.84
N SER A 386 -2.41 -13.65 -3.79
CA SER A 386 -3.51 -14.04 -2.90
C SER A 386 -3.11 -13.90 -1.43
N TRP A 387 -1.91 -14.34 -1.07
CA TRP A 387 -1.35 -14.19 0.27
C TRP A 387 -1.26 -12.72 0.64
N TYR A 388 -0.71 -11.85 -0.23
CA TYR A 388 -0.54 -10.44 0.11
C TYR A 388 -1.87 -9.69 0.23
N SER A 389 -2.86 -10.03 -0.60
CA SER A 389 -4.23 -9.55 -0.43
C SER A 389 -4.80 -9.93 0.94
N SER A 390 -4.60 -11.18 1.36
CA SER A 390 -5.03 -11.69 2.66
C SER A 390 -4.23 -11.10 3.83
N PHE A 391 -2.95 -10.79 3.63
CA PHE A 391 -2.13 -10.08 4.60
C PHE A 391 -2.65 -8.66 4.84
N LYS A 392 -2.97 -7.90 3.77
CA LYS A 392 -3.57 -6.57 3.89
C LYS A 392 -4.92 -6.61 4.63
N ARG A 393 -5.76 -7.63 4.38
CA ARG A 393 -6.99 -7.91 5.18
C ARG A 393 -6.66 -8.05 6.66
N ALA A 394 -5.76 -8.98 6.98
CA ALA A 394 -5.40 -9.28 8.36
C ALA A 394 -4.85 -8.05 9.09
N MET A 395 -4.08 -7.20 8.41
CA MET A 395 -3.56 -5.95 8.98
C MET A 395 -4.68 -4.93 9.25
N ARG A 396 -5.61 -4.75 8.31
CA ARG A 396 -6.79 -3.90 8.51
C ARG A 396 -7.62 -4.39 9.70
N ASP A 397 -7.92 -5.68 9.74
CA ASP A 397 -8.81 -6.26 10.74
C ASP A 397 -8.15 -6.24 12.13
N ARG A 398 -6.83 -6.45 12.20
CA ARG A 398 -6.04 -6.25 13.42
C ARG A 398 -6.07 -4.79 13.88
N PHE A 399 -5.83 -3.86 12.98
CA PHE A 399 -5.84 -2.42 13.27
C PHE A 399 -7.21 -1.98 13.82
N VAL A 400 -8.30 -2.33 13.12
CA VAL A 400 -9.67 -2.02 13.51
C VAL A 400 -10.00 -2.65 14.86
N ARG A 401 -9.69 -3.93 15.07
CA ARG A 401 -9.93 -4.61 16.35
C ARG A 401 -9.21 -3.93 17.51
N VAL A 402 -7.92 -3.64 17.36
CA VAL A 402 -7.13 -2.99 18.40
C VAL A 402 -7.67 -1.59 18.71
N LEU A 403 -8.06 -0.80 17.69
CA LEU A 403 -8.72 0.48 17.95
C LEU A 403 -10.03 0.31 18.69
N THR A 404 -10.87 -0.66 18.31
CA THR A 404 -12.12 -0.95 19.00
C THR A 404 -11.88 -1.26 20.47
N GLU A 405 -10.94 -2.15 20.76
CA GLU A 405 -10.58 -2.57 22.10
C GLU A 405 -9.96 -1.44 22.94
N LYS A 406 -9.22 -0.51 22.33
CA LYS A 406 -8.52 0.57 23.06
C LYS A 406 -9.39 1.81 23.24
N PHE A 407 -10.30 2.09 22.32
CA PHE A 407 -11.13 3.29 22.35
C PHE A 407 -12.49 3.07 23.01
N PHE A 408 -13.09 1.89 22.86
CA PHE A 408 -14.48 1.64 23.27
C PHE A 408 -14.63 0.53 24.31
N ARG A 409 -13.55 0.15 25.02
CA ARG A 409 -13.55 -0.95 26.00
C ARG A 409 -14.63 -0.80 27.08
N GLU A 410 -14.84 0.41 27.56
CA GLU A 410 -15.80 0.69 28.63
C GLU A 410 -17.24 0.55 28.14
N GLU A 411 -17.52 0.97 26.89
CA GLU A 411 -18.83 0.82 26.27
C GLU A 411 -19.19 -0.66 25.96
N ILE A 412 -18.19 -1.55 25.89
CA ILE A 412 -18.37 -2.99 25.68
C ILE A 412 -18.65 -3.72 27.00
N LYS A 413 -18.21 -3.19 28.15
CA LYS A 413 -18.46 -3.81 29.46
C LYS A 413 -19.88 -3.56 30.00
N ASP A 414 -20.53 -2.51 29.53
CA ASP A 414 -21.88 -2.10 29.94
C ASP A 414 -23.00 -2.70 29.04
N THR A 415 -22.64 -3.66 28.18
CA THR A 415 -23.58 -4.48 27.37
C THR A 415 -23.35 -5.95 27.64
#